data_AF-A0A2U1XNS2-F1
#
_entry.id   AF-A0A2U1XNS2-F1
#
_cell.length_a   1.000
_cell.length_b   1.000
_cell.length_c   1.000
_cell.angle_alpha   90.00
_cell.angle_beta   90.00
_cell.angle_gamma   90.00
#
_symmetry.space_group_name_H-M   'P 1'
#
loop_
_entity.id
_entity.type
_entity.pdbx_description
1 polymer ?
#
loop_
_entity_poly.entity_id
_entity_poly.type
_entity_poly.pdbx_seq_one_letter_code
_entity_poly.pdbx_strand_id
1 'polypeptide(L)'
;MLTIKDCIALSDLTEAEIDAIAEHEHVPEMVAVEMGHCLAHCPGGADRIARIIADDIAEACAHGQVGHAVDLMHTLREFVETHPRG
;
A
#
# COMPACT_ATOMS: atom_id res chain seq x y z
N MET A 1 6.89 15.88 19.18
CA MET A 1 7.91 15.04 18.53
C MET A 1 7.21 14.38 17.36
N LEU A 2 7.80 14.39 16.17
CA LEU A 2 7.19 13.78 14.98
C LEU A 2 7.22 12.26 15.11
N THR A 3 6.12 11.59 14.76
CA THR A 3 5.95 10.13 14.80
C THR A 3 5.69 9.58 13.40
N ILE A 4 5.84 8.27 13.22
CA ILE A 4 5.51 7.61 11.95
C ILE A 4 4.05 7.84 11.54
N LYS A 5 3.13 7.88 12.52
CA LYS A 5 1.71 8.16 12.29
C LYS A 5 1.47 9.57 11.73
N ASP A 6 2.27 10.54 12.17
CA ASP A 6 2.21 11.89 11.60
C ASP A 6 2.68 11.90 10.13
N CYS A 7 3.66 11.06 9.78
CA CYS A 7 4.16 10.93 8.41
C CYS A 7 3.15 10.19 7.51
N ILE A 8 2.53 9.10 7.99
CA ILE A 8 1.47 8.38 7.27
C ILE A 8 0.30 9.32 6.98
N ALA A 9 -0.15 10.09 7.98
CA ALA A 9 -1.24 11.04 7.81
C ALA A 9 -0.96 12.15 6.77
N LEU A 10 0.30 12.40 6.40
CA LEU A 10 0.72 13.35 5.37
C LEU A 10 0.99 12.69 4.01
N SER A 11 0.93 11.36 3.93
CA SER A 11 1.25 10.60 2.71
C SER A 11 0.07 10.44 1.74
N ASP A 12 -1.13 10.84 2.16
CA ASP A 12 -2.43 10.54 1.53
C ASP A 12 -2.77 9.05 1.45
N LEU A 13 -2.02 8.22 2.18
CA LEU A 13 -2.22 6.77 2.27
C LEU A 13 -2.57 6.36 3.71
N THR A 14 -3.23 5.21 3.84
CA THR A 14 -3.54 4.58 5.13
C THR A 14 -2.38 3.72 5.63
N GLU A 15 -2.38 3.40 6.94
CA GLU A 15 -1.38 2.50 7.54
C GLU A 15 -1.33 1.14 6.81
N ALA A 16 -2.49 0.58 6.45
CA ALA A 16 -2.57 -0.68 5.72
C ALA A 16 -1.98 -0.61 4.29
N GLU A 17 -2.13 0.53 3.61
CA GLU A 17 -1.53 0.77 2.29
C GLU A 17 -0.02 0.92 2.38
N ILE A 18 0.48 1.59 3.43
CA ILE A 18 1.92 1.71 3.71
C ILE A 18 2.52 0.34 4.08
N ASP A 19 1.83 -0.44 4.90
CA ASP A 19 2.27 -1.79 5.28
C ASP A 19 2.39 -2.69 4.04
N ALA A 20 1.43 -2.63 3.12
CA ALA A 20 1.49 -3.40 1.86
C ALA A 20 2.70 -2.99 1.00
N ILE A 21 3.00 -1.68 0.90
CA ILE A 21 4.20 -1.21 0.17
C ILE A 21 5.48 -1.68 0.87
N ALA A 22 5.54 -1.59 2.20
CA ALA A 22 6.69 -2.01 2.99
C ALA A 22 6.97 -3.51 2.84
N GLU A 23 5.91 -4.31 2.86
CA GLU A 23 5.95 -5.75 2.68
C GLU A 23 6.51 -6.11 1.30
N HIS A 24 5.91 -5.58 0.23
CA HIS A 24 6.27 -5.88 -1.16
C HIS A 24 7.70 -5.48 -1.51
N GLU A 25 8.09 -4.26 -1.14
CA GLU A 25 9.40 -3.70 -1.48
C GLU A 25 10.48 -4.13 -0.48
N HIS A 26 10.10 -4.84 0.60
CA HIS A 26 10.97 -5.29 1.68
C HIS A 26 11.78 -4.14 2.31
N VAL A 27 11.10 -3.04 2.60
CA VAL A 27 11.70 -1.82 3.18
C VAL A 27 11.10 -1.49 4.53
N PRO A 28 11.81 -0.73 5.39
CA PRO A 28 11.22 -0.20 6.62
C PRO A 28 10.00 0.68 6.34
N GLU A 29 9.02 0.67 7.24
CA GLU A 29 7.77 1.45 7.15
C GLU A 29 8.00 2.93 6.80
N MET A 30 8.96 3.60 7.44
CA MET A 30 9.30 5.00 7.15
C MET A 30 9.75 5.22 5.69
N VAL A 31 10.41 4.23 5.07
CA VAL A 31 10.81 4.29 3.66
C VAL A 31 9.59 4.06 2.77
N ALA A 32 8.71 3.12 3.14
CA ALA A 32 7.45 2.89 2.45
C ALA A 32 6.54 4.13 2.47
N VAL A 33 6.50 4.88 3.57
CA VAL A 33 5.78 6.17 3.66
C VAL A 33 6.26 7.15 2.59
N GLU A 34 7.58 7.35 2.48
CA GLU A 34 8.14 8.27 1.49
C GLU A 34 7.86 7.79 0.06
N MET A 35 8.03 6.48 -0.20
CA MET A 35 7.74 5.88 -1.51
C MET A 35 6.26 6.02 -1.88
N GLY A 36 5.37 5.70 -0.95
CA GLY A 36 3.93 5.81 -1.10
C GLY A 36 3.49 7.25 -1.37
N HIS A 37 3.98 8.20 -0.58
CA HIS A 37 3.74 9.63 -0.80
C HIS A 37 4.19 10.06 -2.20
N CYS A 38 5.42 9.69 -2.62
CA CYS A 38 5.91 10.00 -3.96
C CYS A 38 5.02 9.40 -5.05
N LEU A 39 4.62 8.13 -4.92
CA LEU A 39 3.77 7.45 -5.90
C LEU A 39 2.36 8.06 -5.98
N ALA A 40 1.72 8.33 -4.84
CA ALA A 40 0.38 8.93 -4.80
C ALA A 40 0.30 10.28 -5.55
N HIS A 41 1.41 11.02 -5.59
CA HIS A 41 1.52 12.33 -6.24
C HIS A 41 2.10 12.28 -7.67
N CYS A 42 2.42 11.09 -8.20
CA CYS A 42 2.97 10.92 -9.54
C CYS A 42 1.91 10.39 -10.53
N PRO A 43 1.94 10.83 -11.81
CA PRO A 43 1.09 10.24 -12.84
C PRO A 43 1.29 8.72 -12.93
N GLY A 44 0.19 7.97 -12.80
CA GLY A 44 0.21 6.49 -12.83
C GLY A 44 0.75 5.82 -11.55
N GLY A 45 1.10 6.58 -10.51
CA GLY A 45 1.59 5.99 -9.27
C GLY A 45 0.50 5.29 -8.46
N ALA A 46 -0.75 5.75 -8.53
CA ALA A 46 -1.88 5.00 -7.97
C ALA A 46 -2.02 3.60 -8.60
N ASP A 47 -1.85 3.48 -9.93
CA ASP A 47 -1.86 2.17 -10.59
C ASP A 47 -0.69 1.30 -10.12
N ARG A 48 0.47 1.90 -9.83
CA ARG A 48 1.63 1.18 -9.28
C ARG A 48 1.34 0.63 -7.88
N ILE A 49 0.75 1.44 -6.99
CA ILE A 49 0.37 1.00 -5.64
C ILE A 49 -0.69 -0.10 -5.69
N ALA A 50 -1.73 0.07 -6.51
CA ALA A 50 -2.74 -0.97 -6.71
C ALA A 50 -2.13 -2.27 -7.25
N ARG A 51 -1.10 -2.17 -8.09
CA ARG A 51 -0.39 -3.33 -8.62
C ARG A 51 0.44 -4.04 -7.56
N ILE A 52 1.13 -3.31 -6.70
CA ILE A 52 1.86 -3.84 -5.54
C ILE A 52 0.93 -4.74 -4.71
N ILE A 53 -0.20 -4.19 -4.26
CA ILE A 53 -1.15 -4.92 -3.40
C ILE A 53 -1.73 -6.13 -4.16
N ALA A 54 -2.01 -6.00 -5.46
CA ALA A 54 -2.54 -7.10 -6.27
C ALA A 54 -1.52 -8.25 -6.48
N ASP A 55 -0.23 -7.92 -6.60
CA ASP A 55 0.84 -8.91 -6.72
C ASP A 55 1.00 -9.68 -5.40
N ASP A 56 0.92 -9.00 -4.25
CA ASP A 56 0.97 -9.65 -2.93
C ASP A 56 -0.23 -10.55 -2.66
N ILE A 57 -1.44 -10.15 -3.09
CA ILE A 57 -2.63 -11.02 -3.02
C ILE A 57 -2.38 -12.32 -3.79
N ALA A 58 -1.79 -12.24 -4.99
CA ALA A 58 -1.49 -13.40 -5.81
C ALA A 58 -0.45 -14.31 -5.14
N GLU A 59 0.59 -13.73 -4.54
CA GLU A 59 1.61 -14.45 -3.79
C GLU A 59 1.02 -15.14 -2.55
N ALA A 60 0.28 -14.42 -1.72
CA ALA A 60 -0.40 -14.95 -0.54
C ALA A 60 -1.34 -16.11 -0.90
N CYS A 61 -2.09 -15.99 -2.00
CA CYS A 61 -2.92 -17.07 -2.52
C CYS A 61 -2.10 -18.29 -2.95
N ALA A 62 -0.98 -18.09 -3.65
CA ALA A 62 -0.10 -19.16 -4.10
C ALA A 62 0.53 -19.93 -2.93
N HIS A 63 0.79 -19.25 -1.81
CA HIS A 63 1.35 -19.84 -0.59
C HIS A 63 0.29 -20.34 0.41
N GLY A 64 -1.01 -20.23 0.08
CA GLY A 64 -2.10 -20.68 0.96
C GLY A 64 -2.31 -19.79 2.20
N GLN A 65 -1.80 -18.56 2.19
CA GLN A 65 -1.96 -17.56 3.25
C GLN A 65 -3.30 -16.83 3.11
N VAL A 66 -4.40 -17.57 3.24
CA VAL A 66 -5.75 -17.07 2.94
C VAL A 66 -6.13 -15.84 3.79
N GLY A 67 -5.75 -15.81 5.07
CA GLY A 67 -6.04 -14.66 5.93
C GLY A 67 -5.38 -13.37 5.42
N HIS A 68 -4.08 -13.46 5.12
CA HIS A 68 -3.30 -12.34 4.59
C HIS A 68 -3.84 -11.85 3.24
N ALA A 69 -4.20 -12.77 2.35
CA ALA A 69 -4.79 -12.42 1.07
C ALA A 69 -6.12 -11.64 1.24
N VAL A 70 -6.95 -12.01 2.23
CA VAL A 70 -8.20 -11.30 2.53
C VAL A 70 -7.93 -9.90 3.06
N ASP A 71 -6.95 -9.73 3.95
CA ASP A 71 -6.56 -8.42 4.48
C ASP A 71 -6.08 -7.50 3.34
N LEU A 72 -5.20 -8.00 2.47
CA LEU A 72 -4.75 -7.25 1.28
C LEU A 72 -5.87 -6.94 0.29
N MET A 73 -6.86 -7.83 0.12
CA MET A 73 -8.03 -7.57 -0.72
C MET A 73 -8.89 -6.42 -0.17
N HIS A 74 -9.01 -6.31 1.16
CA HIS A 74 -9.66 -5.18 1.80
C HIS A 74 -8.87 -3.88 1.54
N THR A 75 -7.56 -3.89 1.76
CA THR A 75 -6.68 -2.74 1.48
C THR A 75 -6.77 -2.29 0.02
N LEU A 76 -6.70 -3.21 -0.95
CA LEU A 76 -6.79 -2.89 -2.37
C LEU A 76 -8.15 -2.26 -2.73
N ARG A 77 -9.23 -2.78 -2.15
CA ARG A 77 -10.56 -2.25 -2.39
C ARG A 77 -10.68 -0.82 -1.89
N GLU A 78 -10.29 -0.57 -0.64
CA GLU A 78 -10.34 0.77 -0.04
C GLU A 78 -9.46 1.75 -0.84
N PHE A 79 -8.26 1.32 -1.22
CA PHE A 79 -7.34 2.13 -2.02
C PHE A 79 -7.95 2.54 -3.38
N VAL A 80 -8.58 1.61 -4.11
CA VAL A 80 -9.20 1.92 -5.41
C VAL A 80 -10.44 2.83 -5.26
N GLU A 81 -11.18 2.70 -4.16
CA GLU A 81 -12.33 3.57 -3.86
C GLU A 81 -11.89 5.01 -3.53
N THR A 82 -10.75 5.18 -2.83
CA THR A 82 -10.22 6.49 -2.43
C THR A 82 -9.32 7.14 -3.48
N HIS A 83 -8.69 6.35 -4.35
CA HIS A 83 -7.78 6.80 -5.41
C HIS A 83 -8.30 6.38 -6.80
N PRO A 84 -9.39 7.00 -7.30
CA PRO A 84 -9.94 6.67 -8.61
C PRO A 84 -8.91 6.93 -9.71
N ARG A 85 -8.80 5.98 -10.64
CA ARG A 85 -7.91 6.08 -11.80
C ARG A 85 -8.34 7.26 -12.68
N GLY A 86 -7.47 8.26 -12.79
CA GLY A 86 -7.62 9.41 -13.70
C GLY A 86 -7.29 9.08 -15.13
#